data_AF-A0A5P3MHH6-F1
#
_entry.id   AF-A0A5P3MHH6-F1
#
_cell.length_a   1.000
_cell.length_b   1.000
_cell.length_c   1.000
_cell.angle_alpha   90.00
_cell.angle_beta   90.00
_cell.angle_gamma   90.00
#
_symmetry.space_group_name_H-M   'P 1'
#
loop_
_entity.id
_entity.type
_entity.pdbx_description
1 polymer ?
#
loop_
_entity_poly.entity_id
_entity_poly.type
_entity_poly.pdbx_seq_one_letter_code
_entity_poly.pdbx_strand_id
1 'polypeptide(L)' 'MILKLRIDGCLYQDDVVDYLVKNSYFDYLKENADGNLAIATPLLTAFKKPTLKEVVWVKPDRYWRYRVLEDELAREARG' A
#
# COMPACT_ATOMS: atom_id res chain seq x y z
N MET A 1 -4.03 -7.26 4.01
CA MET A 1 -2.96 -6.22 3.94
C MET A 1 -1.99 -6.32 5.11
N ILE A 2 -2.34 -5.96 6.36
CA ILE A 2 -1.38 -5.93 7.50
C ILE A 2 -0.73 -7.29 7.79
N LEU A 3 -1.50 -8.38 7.77
CA LEU A 3 -0.96 -9.72 8.00
C LEU A 3 0.10 -10.10 6.96
N LYS A 4 -0.16 -9.81 5.69
CA LYS A 4 0.78 -10.07 4.58
C LYS A 4 2.07 -9.26 4.74
N LEU A 5 1.95 -7.98 5.09
CA LEU A 5 3.11 -7.13 5.41
C LEU A 5 3.93 -7.68 6.59
N ARG A 6 3.27 -8.20 7.63
CA ARG A 6 3.96 -8.79 8.80
C ARG A 6 4.72 -10.07 8.45
N ILE A 7 4.16 -10.91 7.57
CA ILE A 7 4.75 -12.19 7.19
C ILE A 7 5.89 -11.97 6.20
N ASP A 8 5.68 -11.11 5.19
CA ASP A 8 6.62 -10.96 4.07
C ASP A 8 7.60 -9.80 4.25
N GLY A 9 7.38 -8.92 5.23
CA GLY A 9 8.16 -7.69 5.44
C GLY A 9 7.86 -6.57 4.43
N CYS A 10 7.15 -6.87 3.35
CA CYS A 10 6.68 -5.92 2.35
C CYS A 10 5.26 -6.24 1.86
N LEU A 11 4.63 -5.29 1.17
CA LEU A 11 3.32 -5.45 0.55
C LEU A 11 3.27 -4.65 -0.75
N TYR A 12 3.19 -5.33 -1.89
CA TYR A 12 3.06 -4.67 -3.18
C TYR A 12 1.63 -4.18 -3.42
N GLN A 13 1.49 -3.03 -4.09
CA GLN A 13 0.19 -2.48 -4.44
C GLN A 13 -0.58 -3.41 -5.38
N ASP A 14 0.10 -3.99 -6.38
CA ASP A 14 -0.51 -4.91 -7.33
C ASP A 14 -1.08 -6.16 -6.65
N ASP A 15 -0.38 -6.76 -5.67
CA ASP A 15 -0.91 -7.89 -4.89
C ASP A 15 -2.24 -7.57 -4.19
N VAL A 16 -2.38 -6.33 -3.71
CA VAL A 16 -3.60 -5.87 -3.05
C VAL A 16 -4.71 -5.65 -4.08
N VAL A 17 -4.40 -5.05 -5.24
CA VAL A 17 -5.36 -4.90 -6.34
C VAL A 17 -5.86 -6.26 -6.80
N ASP A 18 -4.95 -7.20 -7.05
CA ASP A 18 -5.23 -8.59 -7.41
C ASP A 18 -6.16 -9.28 -6.41
N TYR A 19 -5.87 -9.14 -5.11
CA TYR A 19 -6.69 -9.68 -4.05
C TYR A 19 -8.11 -9.07 -4.06
N LEU A 20 -8.24 -7.76 -4.24
CA LEU A 20 -9.53 -7.08 -4.27
C LEU A 20 -10.36 -7.52 -5.49
N VAL A 21 -9.73 -7.64 -6.66
CA VAL A 21 -10.39 -8.13 -7.88
C VAL A 21 -10.85 -9.58 -7.72
N LYS A 22 -9.98 -10.46 -7.21
CA LYS A 22 -10.30 -11.89 -6.99
C LYS A 22 -11.45 -12.12 -6.02
N ASN A 23 -11.68 -11.18 -5.10
CA ASN A 23 -12.77 -11.23 -4.12
C ASN A 23 -13.94 -10.28 -4.44
N SER A 24 -13.96 -9.67 -5.63
CA SER A 24 -15.01 -8.74 -6.07
C SER A 24 -15.24 -7.52 -5.17
N TYR A 25 -14.20 -7.03 -4.48
CA TYR A 25 -14.26 -5.87 -3.59
C TYR A 25 -14.03 -4.55 -4.32
N PHE A 26 -14.88 -4.26 -5.31
CA PHE A 26 -14.72 -3.09 -6.19
C PHE A 26 -14.89 -1.74 -5.49
N ASP A 27 -15.58 -1.68 -4.34
CA ASP A 27 -15.70 -0.46 -3.52
C ASP A 27 -14.34 0.06 -2.99
N TYR A 28 -13.32 -0.81 -2.96
CA TYR A 28 -11.96 -0.46 -2.56
C TYR A 28 -11.02 -0.26 -3.74
N LEU A 29 -11.55 -0.24 -4.96
CA LEU A 29 -10.82 0.02 -6.20
C LEU A 29 -11.29 1.32 -6.84
N LYS A 30 -10.42 1.92 -7.62
CA LYS A 30 -10.72 3.06 -8.49
C LYS A 30 -9.94 2.92 -9.78
N GLU A 31 -10.45 3.48 -10.86
CA GLU A 31 -9.68 3.67 -12.08
C GLU A 31 -8.75 4.90 -11.91
N ASN A 32 -7.49 4.78 -12.32
CA ASN A 32 -6.57 5.92 -12.38
C ASN A 32 -6.63 6.61 -13.77
N ALA A 33 -5.88 7.70 -13.94
CA ALA A 33 -5.89 8.45 -15.20
C ALA A 33 -5.40 7.65 -16.42
N ASP A 34 -4.68 6.55 -16.19
CA ASP A 34 -4.16 5.64 -17.22
C ASP A 34 -5.15 4.50 -17.56
N GLY A 35 -6.35 4.48 -16.97
CA GLY A 35 -7.33 3.41 -17.19
C GLY A 35 -7.04 2.12 -16.40
N ASN A 36 -6.10 2.15 -15.44
CA ASN A 36 -5.75 0.99 -14.62
C ASN A 36 -6.50 0.98 -13.30
N LEU A 37 -6.78 -0.22 -12.78
CA LEU A 37 -7.29 -0.39 -11.42
C LEU A 37 -6.22 -0.04 -10.39
N ALA A 38 -6.60 0.77 -9.42
CA ALA A 38 -5.77 1.20 -8.30
C ALA A 38 -6.56 1.13 -6.99
N ILE A 39 -5.85 1.12 -5.87
CA ILE A 39 -6.48 1.11 -4.54
C ILE A 39 -7.20 2.44 -4.30
N ALA A 40 -8.46 2.37 -3.87
CA ALA A 40 -9.24 3.54 -3.51
C ALA A 40 -8.75 4.19 -2.21
N THR A 41 -8.97 5.51 -2.10
CA THR A 41 -8.57 6.32 -0.94
C THR A 41 -9.07 5.81 0.41
N PRO A 42 -10.31 5.27 0.55
CA PRO A 42 -10.79 4.74 1.83
C PRO A 42 -9.91 3.61 2.38
N LEU A 43 -9.51 2.66 1.53
CA LEU A 43 -8.66 1.54 1.94
C LEU A 43 -7.24 2.00 2.28
N LEU A 44 -6.67 2.91 1.47
CA LEU A 44 -5.37 3.51 1.78
C LEU A 44 -5.37 4.24 3.12
N THR A 45 -6.44 4.96 3.43
CA THR A 45 -6.60 5.69 4.71
C THR A 45 -6.72 4.73 5.88
N ALA A 46 -7.54 3.68 5.74
CA ALA A 46 -7.71 2.63 6.74
C ALA A 46 -6.39 1.89 7.02
N PHE A 47 -5.57 1.66 5.99
CA PHE A 47 -4.25 1.05 6.13
C PHE A 47 -3.20 2.01 6.72
N LYS A 48 -3.22 3.29 6.34
CA LYS A 48 -2.26 4.30 6.79
C LYS A 48 -2.37 4.56 8.30
N LYS A 49 -3.58 4.71 8.84
CA LYS A 49 -3.80 5.09 10.25
C LYS A 49 -3.06 4.18 11.26
N PRO A 50 -3.15 2.85 11.20
CA PRO A 50 -2.44 1.97 12.12
C PRO A 50 -0.95 1.78 11.78
N THR A 51 -0.50 2.08 10.56
CA THR A 51 0.87 1.78 10.10
C THR A 51 1.76 3.01 9.97
N LEU A 52 1.27 4.21 10.28
CA LEU A 52 1.93 5.48 9.98
C LEU A 52 3.37 5.58 10.53
N LYS A 53 3.57 5.07 11.75
CA LYS A 53 4.84 5.15 12.48
C LYS A 53 5.87 4.14 12.01
N GLU A 54 5.44 3.01 11.49
CA GLU A 54 6.32 1.85 11.27
C GLU A 54 6.51 1.54 9.78
N VAL A 55 5.64 2.05 8.91
CA VAL A 55 5.59 1.66 7.51
C VAL A 55 5.73 2.88 6.60
N VAL A 56 6.51 2.71 5.54
CA VAL A 56 6.71 3.69 4.46
C VAL A 56 6.24 3.12 3.14
N TRP A 57 5.89 4.01 2.21
CA TRP A 57 5.60 3.69 0.81
C TRP A 57 6.84 4.00 -0.03
N VAL A 58 7.37 2.99 -0.71
CA VAL A 58 8.39 3.13 -1.76
C VAL A 58 7.72 3.38 -3.11
N LYS A 59 7.74 4.63 -3.57
CA LYS A 59 7.01 5.06 -4.78
C LYS A 59 7.51 4.43 -6.09
N PRO A 60 8.83 4.30 -6.36
CA PRO A 60 9.33 3.74 -7.62
C PRO A 60 8.80 2.32 -7.89
N ASP A 61 8.81 1.48 -6.85
CA ASP A 61 8.44 0.07 -6.92
C ASP A 61 7.02 -0.24 -6.40
N ARG A 62 6.28 0.79 -5.98
CA ARG A 62 4.88 0.71 -5.53
C ARG A 62 4.61 -0.35 -4.45
N TYR A 63 5.39 -0.33 -3.38
CA TYR A 63 5.16 -1.22 -2.24
C TYR A 63 5.27 -0.50 -0.89
N TRP A 64 4.72 -1.15 0.14
CA TRP A 64 4.90 -0.76 1.53
C TRP A 64 5.91 -1.68 2.21
N ARG A 65 6.79 -1.13 3.05
CA ARG A 65 7.72 -1.88 3.92
C ARG A 65 7.85 -1.22 5.28
N TYR A 66 8.44 -1.94 6.22
CA TYR A 66 8.86 -1.36 7.49
C TYR A 66 9.94 -0.30 7.29
N ARG A 67 9.92 0.72 8.15
CA ARG A 67 10.93 1.78 8.19
C ARG A 67 12.30 1.22 8.54
N VAL A 68 13.32 1.80 7.94
CA VAL A 68 14.73 1.69 8.31
C VAL A 68 15.20 3.00 8.94
N LEU A 69 16.41 3.01 9.51
CA LEU A 69 16.93 4.18 10.23
C LEU A 69 17.11 5.40 9.32
N GLU A 70 17.34 5.16 8.04
CA GLU A 70 17.57 6.16 7.00
C GLU A 70 16.27 6.79 6.48
N ASP A 71 15.10 6.22 6.77
CA ASP A 71 13.83 6.78 6.31
C ASP A 71 13.48 8.07 7.06
N GLU A 72 13.13 9.12 6.31
CA GLU A 72 12.55 10.32 6.88
C GLU A 72 11.22 10.02 7.59
N LEU A 73 10.80 10.89 8.51
CA LEU A 73 9.50 10.78 9.20
C LEU A 73 8.29 10.86 8.23
N ALA A 74 8.52 11.24 6.98
CA ALA A 74 7.52 11.21 5.91
C ALA A 74 6.96 9.80 5.66
N ARG A 75 5.79 9.72 5.00
CA ARG A 75 5.19 8.43 4.62
C ARG A 75 5.87 7.81 3.39
N GLU A 76 6.46 8.63 2.55
CA GLU A 76 7.19 8.18 1.37
C GLU A 76 8.65 7.95 1.73
N ALA A 77 9.16 6.77 1.44
CA ALA A 77 10.60 6.52 1.47
C ALA A 77 11.21 7.29 0.31
N ARG A 78 12.07 8.26 0.62
CA ARG A 78 12.94 8.88 -0.37
C ARG A 78 14.18 8.01 -0.46
N GLY A 79 14.47 7.53 -1.67
CA GLY A 79 15.75 6.90 -1.97
C GLY A 79 16.86 7.94 -2.02
#